data_AF-R9AXS9-F1
#
_entry.id   AF-R9AXS9-F1
#
_cell.length_a   1.000
_cell.length_b   1.000
_cell.length_c   1.000
_cell.angle_alpha   90.00
_cell.angle_beta   90.00
_cell.angle_gamma   90.00
#
_symmetry.space_group_name_H-M   'P 1'
#
loop_
_entity.id
_entity.type
_entity.pdbx_description
1 polymer ?
#
loop_
_entity_poly.entity_id
_entity_poly.type
_entity_poly.pdbx_seq_one_letter_code
_entity_poly.pdbx_strand_id
1 'polypeptide(L)'
;MIRNQGDGSGSWNGPQGIVTINADGSGTWNGPHGLVSNDGKGNGSIGTPAHQVKMAPIPKVTPAGKFPPLKKFAPSGVPCGFIITLNDQVLFDFDKSDIRPDAAKVLDTLAVALQKVPAKAIEIRGHTDAKGSDAYNLNLSELRAKSVGMALRQRGAAANASTRGYGESQPVARNAISGQDNPAGRQLNRRVEIFVRT
;
A
#
# COMPACT_ATOMS: atom_id res chain seq x y z
N MET A 1 -4.64 -20.87 -26.73
CA MET A 1 -4.42 -21.38 -25.36
C MET A 1 -3.09 -20.85 -24.84
N ILE A 2 -3.07 -20.29 -23.63
CA ILE A 2 -1.87 -19.73 -23.00
C ILE A 2 -1.57 -20.54 -21.73
N ARG A 3 -0.30 -20.92 -21.53
CA ARG A 3 0.20 -21.50 -20.28
C ARG A 3 1.41 -20.70 -19.79
N ASN A 4 1.36 -20.26 -18.54
CA ASN A 4 2.46 -19.59 -17.85
C ASN A 4 2.79 -20.40 -16.59
N GLN A 5 4.08 -20.66 -16.35
CA GLN A 5 4.55 -21.50 -15.24
C GLN A 5 5.06 -20.68 -14.04
N GLY A 6 5.13 -19.35 -14.14
CA GLY A 6 5.50 -18.46 -13.04
C GLY A 6 7.00 -18.34 -12.75
N ASP A 7 7.84 -19.03 -13.53
CA ASP A 7 9.31 -19.05 -13.42
C ASP A 7 10.01 -18.35 -14.60
N GLY A 8 9.23 -17.64 -15.43
CA GLY A 8 9.71 -17.05 -16.69
C GLY A 8 9.51 -17.95 -17.91
N SER A 9 9.00 -19.18 -17.73
CA SER A 9 8.65 -20.09 -18.82
C SER A 9 7.14 -20.13 -19.13
N GLY A 10 6.81 -20.53 -20.36
CA GLY A 10 5.43 -20.63 -20.81
C GLY A 10 5.29 -21.08 -22.25
N SER A 11 4.05 -21.33 -22.65
CA SER A 11 3.71 -21.61 -24.04
C SER A 11 2.44 -20.87 -24.46
N TRP A 12 2.41 -20.51 -25.73
CA TRP A 12 1.25 -19.94 -26.38
C TRP A 12 0.96 -20.74 -27.63
N ASN A 13 -0.28 -21.18 -27.79
CA ASN A 13 -0.77 -21.80 -29.01
C ASN A 13 -1.93 -20.96 -29.54
N GLY A 14 -1.75 -20.36 -30.72
CA GLY A 14 -2.77 -19.56 -31.34
C GLY A 14 -2.75 -19.65 -32.87
N PRO A 15 -3.59 -18.85 -33.55
CA PRO A 15 -3.81 -18.95 -34.99
C PRO A 15 -2.54 -18.71 -35.83
N GLN A 16 -1.54 -18.03 -35.27
CA GLN A 16 -0.29 -17.66 -35.92
C GLN A 16 0.87 -18.62 -35.59
N GLY A 17 0.59 -19.71 -34.86
CA GLY A 17 1.57 -20.72 -34.51
C GLY A 17 1.71 -20.98 -33.01
N ILE A 18 2.77 -21.69 -32.67
CA ILE A 18 3.08 -22.14 -31.31
C ILE A 18 4.38 -21.50 -30.86
N VAL A 19 4.35 -20.85 -29.71
CA VAL A 19 5.52 -20.32 -29.00
C VAL A 19 5.76 -21.17 -27.76
N THR A 20 7.01 -21.55 -27.52
CA THR A 20 7.47 -22.10 -26.25
C THR A 20 8.68 -21.29 -25.77
N ILE A 21 8.64 -20.84 -24.52
CA ILE A 21 9.74 -20.12 -23.87
C ILE A 21 10.10 -20.86 -22.58
N ASN A 22 11.38 -21.09 -22.38
CA ASN A 22 11.95 -21.71 -21.19
C ASN A 22 12.53 -20.64 -20.25
N ALA A 23 12.62 -20.96 -18.95
CA ALA A 23 13.08 -20.03 -17.93
C ALA A 23 14.55 -19.59 -18.10
N ASP A 24 15.34 -20.37 -18.83
CA ASP A 24 16.73 -20.06 -19.17
C ASP A 24 16.88 -19.14 -20.40
N GLY A 25 15.77 -18.64 -20.94
CA GLY A 25 15.74 -17.78 -22.13
C GLY A 25 15.83 -18.54 -23.46
N SER A 26 15.91 -19.86 -23.45
CA SER A 26 15.76 -20.69 -24.65
C SER A 26 14.30 -20.83 -25.06
N GLY A 27 14.03 -21.25 -26.30
CA GLY A 27 12.66 -21.40 -26.77
C GLY A 27 12.50 -21.69 -28.25
N THR A 28 11.27 -21.95 -28.65
CA THR A 28 10.92 -22.22 -30.05
C THR A 28 9.69 -21.43 -30.46
N TRP A 29 9.65 -21.07 -31.74
CA TRP A 29 8.47 -20.56 -32.40
C TRP A 29 8.23 -21.35 -33.67
N ASN A 30 7.03 -21.88 -33.85
CA ASN A 30 6.62 -22.57 -35.06
C ASN A 30 5.36 -21.90 -35.61
N GLY A 31 5.49 -21.20 -36.74
CA GLY A 31 4.38 -20.52 -37.39
C GLY A 31 4.50 -20.49 -38.91
N PRO A 32 3.71 -19.63 -39.60
CA PRO A 32 3.61 -19.60 -41.06
C PRO A 32 4.93 -19.42 -41.82
N HIS A 33 5.96 -18.88 -41.15
CA HIS A 33 7.28 -18.61 -41.72
C HIS A 33 8.34 -19.66 -41.33
N GLY A 34 7.93 -20.78 -40.73
CA GLY A 34 8.79 -21.90 -40.37
C GLY A 34 9.18 -21.92 -38.90
N LEU A 35 10.10 -22.82 -38.57
CA LEU A 35 10.58 -23.02 -37.20
C LEU A 35 11.73 -22.06 -36.88
N VAL A 36 11.62 -21.40 -35.74
CA VAL A 36 12.70 -20.67 -35.09
C VAL A 36 13.02 -21.34 -33.77
N SER A 37 14.30 -21.54 -33.48
CA SER A 37 14.77 -22.08 -32.20
C SER A 37 15.90 -21.21 -31.65
N ASN A 38 15.88 -20.95 -30.34
CA ASN A 38 16.96 -20.28 -29.60
C ASN A 38 17.42 -21.20 -28.47
N ASP A 39 18.74 -21.37 -28.30
CA ASP A 39 19.34 -22.27 -27.31
C ASP A 39 19.60 -21.64 -25.94
N GLY A 40 19.27 -20.34 -25.77
CA GLY A 40 19.50 -19.61 -24.52
C GLY A 40 20.98 -19.29 -24.25
N LYS A 41 21.88 -19.66 -25.15
CA LYS A 41 23.34 -19.51 -25.03
C LYS A 41 23.93 -18.62 -26.14
N GLY A 42 23.07 -17.93 -26.89
CA GLY A 42 23.45 -17.00 -27.94
C GLY A 42 23.50 -17.63 -29.35
N ASN A 43 22.94 -18.82 -29.54
CA ASN A 43 22.74 -19.40 -30.87
C ASN A 43 21.28 -19.77 -31.13
N GLY A 44 20.89 -19.78 -32.40
CA GLY A 44 19.58 -20.24 -32.81
C GLY A 44 19.54 -20.77 -34.23
N SER A 45 18.37 -21.22 -34.66
CA SER A 45 18.11 -21.62 -36.05
C SER A 45 16.80 -21.02 -36.55
N ILE A 46 16.72 -20.75 -37.86
CA ILE A 46 15.54 -20.18 -38.52
C ILE A 46 15.23 -20.89 -39.85
N GLY A 47 13.94 -21.00 -40.21
CA GLY A 47 13.47 -21.39 -41.55
C GLY A 47 13.33 -22.90 -41.81
N THR A 48 12.93 -23.25 -43.05
CA THR A 48 12.86 -24.63 -43.55
C THR A 48 13.55 -24.72 -44.93
N PRO A 49 14.70 -25.42 -45.06
CA PRO A 49 15.46 -26.12 -44.02
C PRO A 49 16.08 -25.15 -42.99
N ALA A 50 16.37 -25.64 -41.79
CA ALA A 50 16.85 -24.82 -40.68
C ALA A 50 18.28 -24.32 -40.91
N HIS A 51 18.48 -23.00 -40.85
CA HIS A 51 19.79 -22.36 -40.94
C HIS A 51 20.22 -21.84 -39.57
N GLN A 52 21.45 -22.14 -39.16
CA GLN A 52 21.97 -21.72 -37.86
C GLN A 52 22.46 -20.27 -37.89
N VAL A 53 22.12 -19.51 -36.86
CA VAL A 53 22.56 -18.14 -36.63
C VAL A 53 23.30 -18.09 -35.29
N LYS A 54 24.53 -17.56 -35.30
CA LYS A 54 25.40 -17.44 -34.12
C LYS A 54 25.69 -15.99 -33.82
N MET A 55 25.48 -15.57 -32.57
CA MET A 55 25.84 -14.23 -32.10
C MET A 55 27.24 -14.23 -31.48
N ALA A 56 27.97 -13.12 -31.60
CA ALA A 56 29.27 -12.95 -30.96
C ALA A 56 29.11 -12.85 -29.42
N PRO A 57 29.98 -13.48 -28.60
CA PRO A 57 29.89 -13.40 -27.15
C PRO A 57 30.08 -11.97 -26.64
N ILE A 58 29.21 -11.53 -25.72
CA ILE A 58 29.32 -10.23 -25.05
C ILE A 58 30.48 -10.30 -24.02
N PRO A 59 31.31 -9.25 -23.89
CA PRO A 59 32.32 -9.18 -22.84
C PRO A 59 31.71 -9.35 -21.44
N LYS A 60 32.31 -10.19 -20.60
CA LYS A 60 31.83 -10.38 -19.21
C LYS A 60 32.12 -9.12 -18.41
N VAL A 61 31.08 -8.54 -17.81
CA VAL A 61 31.23 -7.44 -16.85
C VAL A 61 31.92 -7.93 -15.58
N THR A 62 32.72 -7.08 -14.95
CA THR A 62 33.32 -7.37 -13.65
C THR A 62 32.21 -7.52 -12.59
N PRO A 63 32.34 -8.44 -11.62
CA PRO A 63 31.33 -8.62 -10.58
C PRO A 63 31.13 -7.32 -9.80
N ALA A 64 29.87 -6.89 -9.64
CA ALA A 64 29.54 -5.80 -8.72
C ALA A 64 30.03 -6.14 -7.31
N GLY A 65 30.65 -5.18 -6.62
CA GLY A 65 31.11 -5.37 -5.25
C GLY A 65 30.00 -5.85 -4.30
N LYS A 66 30.37 -6.42 -3.15
CA LYS A 66 29.38 -6.92 -2.17
C LYS A 66 28.50 -5.77 -1.67
N PHE A 67 27.20 -5.86 -1.91
CA PHE A 67 26.21 -4.94 -1.36
C PHE A 67 26.28 -4.96 0.17
N PRO A 68 26.23 -3.80 0.86
CA PRO A 68 26.28 -3.76 2.31
C PRO A 68 25.12 -4.55 2.94
N PRO A 69 25.34 -5.23 4.09
CA PRO A 69 24.32 -6.05 4.71
C PRO A 69 23.13 -5.21 5.19
N LEU A 70 21.91 -5.70 4.93
CA LEU A 70 20.62 -5.07 5.27
C LEU A 70 20.49 -4.66 6.75
N LYS A 71 21.25 -5.30 7.65
CA LYS A 71 21.29 -4.98 9.09
C LYS A 71 21.73 -3.55 9.39
N LYS A 72 22.48 -2.88 8.51
CA LYS A 72 22.80 -1.44 8.65
C LYS A 72 21.59 -0.51 8.47
N PHE A 73 20.51 -1.01 7.85
CA PHE A 73 19.31 -0.25 7.56
C PHE A 73 18.14 -0.60 8.48
N ALA A 74 18.33 -1.48 9.47
CA ALA A 74 17.27 -1.80 10.42
C ALA A 74 16.96 -0.56 11.27
N PRO A 75 15.73 0.00 11.22
CA PRO A 75 15.35 1.06 12.14
C PRO A 75 15.47 0.52 13.56
N SER A 76 16.17 1.26 14.44
CA SER A 76 16.31 0.87 15.84
C SER A 76 14.93 0.77 16.48
N GLY A 77 14.66 -0.33 17.18
CA GLY A 77 13.35 -0.71 17.70
C GLY A 77 12.63 0.36 18.53
N VAL A 78 11.32 0.13 18.66
CA VAL A 78 10.27 0.96 19.27
C VAL A 78 9.72 2.02 18.29
N PRO A 79 8.39 2.08 18.03
CA PRO A 79 7.82 3.26 17.40
C PRO A 79 8.12 4.43 18.33
N CYS A 80 8.97 5.34 17.86
CA CYS A 80 9.42 6.52 18.59
C CYS A 80 8.27 7.51 18.78
N GLY A 81 7.16 7.13 19.42
CA GLY A 81 5.95 7.95 19.46
C GLY A 81 4.80 7.31 20.23
N PHE A 82 3.68 8.03 20.28
CA PHE A 82 2.44 7.61 20.95
C PHE A 82 1.21 7.97 20.11
N ILE A 83 0.06 7.35 20.43
CA ILE A 83 -1.22 7.60 19.76
C ILE A 83 -2.20 8.19 20.77
N ILE A 84 -2.87 9.27 20.38
CA ILE A 84 -4.03 9.81 21.09
C ILE A 84 -5.28 9.42 20.29
N THR A 85 -6.26 8.80 20.92
CA THR A 85 -7.50 8.36 20.25
C THR A 85 -8.68 9.19 20.73
N LEU A 86 -9.43 9.75 19.78
CA LEU A 86 -10.67 10.48 20.01
C LEU A 86 -11.83 9.72 19.37
N ASN A 87 -12.91 9.53 20.12
CA ASN A 87 -14.15 8.96 19.57
C ASN A 87 -14.81 9.96 18.60
N ASP A 88 -15.30 9.49 17.46
CA ASP A 88 -15.95 10.35 16.46
C ASP A 88 -17.15 11.11 17.05
N GLN A 89 -17.90 10.50 17.99
CA GLN A 89 -19.15 11.08 18.50
C GLN A 89 -18.91 12.33 19.34
N VAL A 90 -17.70 12.47 19.87
CA VAL A 90 -17.26 13.66 20.59
C VAL A 90 -16.93 14.79 19.60
N LEU A 91 -16.57 14.46 18.37
CA LEU A 91 -16.06 15.39 17.37
C LEU A 91 -17.09 15.78 16.32
N PHE A 92 -17.96 14.84 15.92
CA PHE A 92 -18.82 14.96 14.75
C PHE A 92 -20.24 14.50 15.06
N ASP A 93 -21.21 15.05 14.34
CA ASP A 93 -22.54 14.46 14.26
C ASP A 93 -22.55 13.26 13.31
N PHE A 94 -23.63 12.47 13.38
CA PHE A 94 -23.81 11.31 12.52
C PHE A 94 -23.66 11.72 11.05
N ASP A 95 -22.82 10.98 10.33
CA ASP A 95 -22.57 11.20 8.90
C ASP A 95 -21.99 12.56 8.52
N LYS A 96 -21.42 13.28 9.50
CA LYS A 96 -20.77 14.59 9.30
C LYS A 96 -19.26 14.50 9.48
N SER A 97 -18.58 15.46 8.86
CA SER A 97 -17.15 15.75 9.03
C SER A 97 -16.89 17.14 9.60
N ASP A 98 -17.93 17.93 9.88
CA ASP A 98 -17.80 19.23 10.52
C ASP A 98 -17.64 19.05 12.04
N ILE A 99 -16.64 19.71 12.60
CA ILE A 99 -16.37 19.63 14.04
C ILE A 99 -17.53 20.30 14.79
N ARG A 100 -18.13 19.56 15.71
CA ARG A 100 -19.21 20.08 16.53
C ARG A 100 -18.72 21.23 17.42
N PRO A 101 -19.57 22.24 17.72
CA PRO A 101 -19.18 23.34 18.59
C PRO A 101 -18.77 22.91 20.00
N ASP A 102 -19.41 21.86 20.55
CA ASP A 102 -19.10 21.32 21.88
C ASP A 102 -17.74 20.58 21.93
N ALA A 103 -17.27 20.07 20.79
CA ALA A 103 -15.95 19.47 20.63
C ALA A 103 -14.79 20.48 20.76
N ALA A 104 -15.08 21.79 20.68
CA ALA A 104 -14.06 22.84 20.71
C ALA A 104 -13.17 22.76 21.96
N LYS A 105 -13.76 22.53 23.14
CA LYS A 105 -13.01 22.43 24.42
C LYS A 105 -12.04 21.25 24.46
N VAL A 106 -12.44 20.12 23.85
CA VAL A 106 -11.60 18.93 23.75
C VAL A 106 -10.40 19.21 22.84
N LEU A 107 -10.63 19.88 21.71
CA LEU A 107 -9.58 20.26 20.78
C LEU A 107 -8.65 21.35 21.33
N ASP A 108 -9.17 22.30 22.14
CA ASP A 108 -8.34 23.29 22.84
C ASP A 108 -7.37 22.60 23.80
N THR A 109 -7.88 21.67 24.62
CA THR A 109 -7.08 20.90 25.57
C THR A 109 -6.01 20.07 24.86
N LEU A 110 -6.40 19.41 23.76
CA LEU A 110 -5.49 18.63 22.94
C LEU A 110 -4.40 19.51 22.28
N ALA A 111 -4.76 20.68 21.77
CA ALA A 111 -3.80 21.60 21.17
C ALA A 111 -2.73 22.04 22.18
N VAL A 112 -3.14 22.40 23.40
CA VAL A 112 -2.22 22.74 24.51
C VAL A 112 -1.31 21.57 24.86
N ALA A 113 -1.84 20.33 24.89
CA ALA A 113 -1.03 19.15 25.15
C ALA A 113 0.00 18.89 24.04
N LEU A 114 -0.41 18.98 22.77
CA LEU A 114 0.45 18.76 21.61
C LEU A 114 1.59 19.78 21.52
N GLN A 115 1.36 21.03 21.92
CA GLN A 115 2.40 22.07 21.95
C GLN A 115 3.52 21.81 22.98
N LYS A 116 3.24 21.01 24.02
CA LYS A 116 4.23 20.67 25.05
C LYS A 116 5.10 19.48 24.67
N VAL A 117 4.79 18.80 23.58
CA VAL A 117 5.50 17.59 23.14
C VAL A 117 6.47 17.95 22.01
N PRO A 118 7.76 17.58 22.12
CA PRO A 118 8.71 17.74 21.01
C PRO A 118 8.40 16.70 19.91
N ALA A 119 7.44 17.02 19.05
CA ALA A 119 7.03 16.16 17.95
C ALA A 119 7.90 16.40 16.70
N LYS A 120 8.53 15.34 16.18
CA LYS A 120 9.19 15.32 14.87
C LYS A 120 8.19 15.27 13.72
N ALA A 121 7.09 14.54 13.91
CA ALA A 121 6.02 14.42 12.92
C ALA A 121 4.70 14.10 13.62
N ILE A 122 3.59 14.56 13.04
CA ILE A 122 2.24 14.25 13.50
C ILE A 122 1.44 13.76 12.31
N GLU A 123 0.72 12.65 12.48
CA GLU A 123 -0.22 12.13 11.49
C GLU A 123 -1.60 11.96 12.15
N ILE A 124 -2.62 12.52 11.53
CA ILE A 124 -4.01 12.42 11.97
C ILE A 124 -4.73 11.42 11.09
N ARG A 125 -5.28 10.37 11.70
CA ARG A 125 -5.85 9.22 11.03
C ARG A 125 -7.33 9.10 11.31
N GLY A 126 -8.16 9.13 10.29
CA GLY A 126 -9.59 8.91 10.41
C GLY A 126 -9.95 7.45 10.20
N HIS A 127 -10.90 6.93 10.98
CA HIS A 127 -11.44 5.58 10.86
C HIS A 127 -12.97 5.58 10.98
N THR A 128 -13.62 4.64 10.29
CA THR A 128 -15.06 4.39 10.37
C THR A 128 -15.33 2.99 10.91
N ASP A 129 -16.61 2.69 11.16
CA ASP A 129 -17.04 1.30 11.28
C ASP A 129 -17.30 0.69 9.89
N ALA A 130 -17.74 -0.57 9.88
CA ALA A 130 -18.02 -1.33 8.66
C ALA A 130 -19.43 -1.12 8.05
N LYS A 131 -20.13 -0.01 8.38
CA LYS A 131 -21.41 0.32 7.75
C LYS A 131 -21.18 1.25 6.57
N GLY A 132 -21.85 0.99 5.45
CA GLY A 132 -21.66 1.73 4.20
C GLY A 132 -20.71 1.01 3.26
N SER A 133 -20.33 1.66 2.16
CA SER A 133 -19.35 1.13 1.21
C SER A 133 -17.93 1.55 1.58
N ASP A 134 -16.93 0.74 1.22
CA ASP A 134 -15.52 1.05 1.46
C ASP A 134 -15.13 2.44 0.94
N ALA A 135 -15.58 2.80 -0.27
CA ALA A 135 -15.30 4.10 -0.88
C ALA A 135 -15.92 5.26 -0.09
N TYR A 136 -17.15 5.07 0.41
CA TYR A 136 -17.82 6.04 1.26
C TYR A 136 -17.06 6.25 2.57
N ASN A 137 -16.73 5.15 3.24
CA ASN A 137 -16.01 5.13 4.51
C ASN A 137 -14.62 5.73 4.39
N LEU A 138 -13.91 5.43 3.30
CA LEU A 138 -12.62 6.03 3.01
C LEU A 138 -12.73 7.56 2.87
N ASN A 139 -13.67 8.06 2.08
CA ASN A 139 -13.87 9.49 1.89
C ASN A 139 -14.29 10.20 3.19
N LEU A 140 -15.24 9.64 3.95
CA LEU A 140 -15.69 10.21 5.21
C LEU A 140 -14.55 10.30 6.23
N SER A 141 -13.76 9.23 6.36
CA SER A 141 -12.61 9.19 7.26
C SER A 141 -11.53 10.21 6.90
N GLU A 142 -11.27 10.41 5.60
CA GLU A 142 -10.32 11.40 5.08
C GLU A 142 -10.78 12.83 5.40
N LEU A 143 -12.06 13.14 5.17
CA LEU A 143 -12.64 14.44 5.49
C LEU A 143 -12.57 14.74 6.99
N ARG A 144 -12.90 13.77 7.84
CA ARG A 144 -12.82 13.90 9.30
C ARG A 144 -11.39 14.14 9.79
N ALA A 145 -10.42 13.40 9.26
CA ALA A 145 -9.01 13.62 9.56
C ALA A 145 -8.56 15.05 9.17
N LYS A 146 -8.99 15.53 7.99
CA LYS A 146 -8.74 16.89 7.53
C LYS A 146 -9.33 17.95 8.46
N SER A 147 -10.59 17.78 8.87
CA SER A 147 -11.27 18.71 9.78
C SER A 147 -10.56 18.83 11.12
N VAL A 148 -10.16 17.71 11.73
CA VAL A 148 -9.37 17.73 12.98
C VAL A 148 -8.02 18.41 12.77
N GLY A 149 -7.33 18.11 11.66
CA GLY A 149 -6.08 18.78 11.29
C GLY A 149 -6.22 20.28 11.19
N MET A 150 -7.23 20.77 10.45
CA MET A 150 -7.50 22.21 10.34
C MET A 150 -7.83 22.84 11.70
N ALA A 151 -8.66 22.18 12.50
CA ALA A 151 -9.07 22.69 13.81
C ALA A 151 -7.90 22.80 14.80
N LEU A 152 -6.95 21.86 14.76
CA LEU A 152 -5.73 21.93 15.58
C LEU A 152 -4.77 23.01 15.07
N ARG A 153 -4.64 23.17 13.74
CA ARG A 153 -3.82 24.24 13.13
C ARG A 153 -4.29 25.63 13.52
N GLN A 154 -5.61 25.86 13.51
CA GLN A 154 -6.20 27.13 13.95
C GLN A 154 -5.90 27.44 15.42
N ARG A 155 -5.66 26.41 16.24
CA ARG A 155 -5.28 26.53 17.65
C ARG A 155 -3.76 26.63 17.85
N GLY A 156 -2.99 26.77 16.77
CA GLY A 156 -1.53 26.85 16.80
C GLY A 156 -0.84 25.52 17.13
N ALA A 157 -1.52 24.39 16.98
CA ALA A 157 -0.94 23.06 17.15
C ALA A 157 -0.90 22.31 15.81
N ALA A 158 -0.07 21.27 15.71
CA ALA A 158 -0.09 20.35 14.56
C ALA A 158 0.03 21.05 13.18
N ALA A 159 0.74 22.18 13.10
CA ALA A 159 0.92 22.98 11.88
C ALA A 159 1.30 22.11 10.66
N ASN A 160 2.28 21.23 10.86
CA ASN A 160 2.83 20.34 9.83
C ASN A 160 2.24 18.92 9.87
N ALA A 161 1.10 18.71 10.53
CA ALA A 161 0.51 17.39 10.58
C ALA A 161 0.04 16.93 9.19
N SER A 162 0.27 15.66 8.86
CA SER A 162 -0.39 15.01 7.75
C SER A 162 -1.76 14.48 8.18
N THR A 163 -2.66 14.29 7.22
CA THR A 163 -4.01 13.75 7.47
C THR A 163 -4.24 12.58 6.52
N ARG A 164 -4.86 11.50 7.01
CA ARG A 164 -5.17 10.34 6.19
C ARG A 164 -6.44 9.62 6.68
N GLY A 165 -7.31 9.27 5.75
CA GLY A 165 -8.44 8.38 5.96
C GLY A 165 -8.05 6.92 5.74
N TYR A 166 -8.52 6.05 6.63
CA TYR A 166 -8.35 4.60 6.52
C TYR A 166 -9.68 3.87 6.31
N GLY A 167 -10.81 4.58 6.35
CA GLY A 167 -12.14 3.98 6.35
C GLY A 167 -12.27 2.89 7.42
N GLU A 168 -12.84 1.76 7.03
CA GLU A 168 -13.03 0.59 7.91
C GLU A 168 -11.86 -0.40 7.91
N SER A 169 -10.80 -0.13 7.14
CA SER A 169 -9.72 -1.10 6.88
C SER A 169 -8.82 -1.43 8.08
N GLN A 170 -8.87 -0.61 9.13
CA GLN A 170 -8.09 -0.79 10.36
C GLN A 170 -8.96 -0.77 11.62
N PRO A 171 -9.78 -1.82 11.83
CA PRO A 171 -10.63 -1.92 13.01
C PRO A 171 -9.81 -2.26 14.26
N VAL A 172 -10.12 -1.60 15.38
CA VAL A 172 -9.57 -1.91 16.71
C VAL A 172 -10.45 -2.90 17.48
N ALA A 173 -11.70 -3.06 17.05
CA ALA A 173 -12.63 -4.05 17.58
C ALA A 173 -13.42 -4.71 16.44
N ARG A 174 -13.92 -5.92 16.68
CA ARG A 174 -14.72 -6.64 15.66
C ARG A 174 -16.03 -5.88 15.39
N ASN A 175 -16.32 -5.58 14.12
CA ASN A 175 -17.60 -4.98 13.71
C ASN A 175 -18.80 -5.95 13.82
N ALA A 176 -18.52 -7.26 13.85
CA ALA A 176 -19.50 -8.33 13.99
C ALA A 176 -18.96 -9.51 14.83
N ILE A 177 -19.85 -10.22 15.53
CA ILE A 177 -19.54 -11.44 16.29
C ILE A 177 -20.46 -12.55 15.77
N SER A 178 -19.88 -13.65 15.29
CA SER A 178 -20.63 -14.79 14.73
C SER A 178 -21.62 -14.39 13.62
N GLY A 179 -21.22 -13.44 12.76
CA GLY A 179 -22.06 -12.91 11.68
C GLY A 179 -23.12 -11.91 12.12
N GLN A 180 -23.29 -11.67 13.44
CA GLN A 180 -24.22 -10.70 13.97
C GLN A 180 -23.55 -9.35 14.22
N ASP A 181 -24.32 -8.29 14.04
CA ASP A 181 -23.92 -6.90 14.24
C ASP A 181 -23.36 -6.68 15.66
N ASN A 182 -22.18 -6.05 15.79
CA ASN A 182 -21.58 -5.70 17.10
C ASN A 182 -21.50 -4.16 17.29
N PRO A 183 -22.54 -3.51 17.84
CA PRO A 183 -22.58 -2.06 18.01
C PRO A 183 -21.44 -1.50 18.85
N ALA A 184 -21.03 -2.20 19.92
CA ALA A 184 -19.94 -1.78 20.79
C ALA A 184 -18.60 -1.76 20.04
N GLY A 185 -18.33 -2.81 19.24
CA GLY A 185 -17.12 -2.85 18.42
C GLY A 185 -17.10 -1.77 17.35
N ARG A 186 -18.24 -1.53 16.67
CA ARG A 186 -18.36 -0.43 15.71
C ARG A 186 -18.11 0.93 16.33
N GLN A 187 -18.65 1.16 17.53
CA GLN A 187 -18.42 2.42 18.26
C GLN A 187 -16.95 2.68 18.53
N LEU A 188 -16.17 1.64 18.86
CA LEU A 188 -14.72 1.76 19.06
C LEU A 188 -13.99 2.04 17.75
N ASN A 189 -14.48 1.54 16.62
CA ASN A 189 -13.85 1.75 15.31
C ASN A 189 -14.07 3.16 14.76
N ARG A 190 -15.20 3.80 15.08
CA ARG A 190 -15.49 5.20 14.77
C ARG A 190 -14.63 6.14 15.61
N ARG A 191 -13.45 6.48 15.09
CA ARG A 191 -12.43 7.24 15.84
C ARG A 191 -11.53 8.07 14.93
N VAL A 192 -10.86 9.04 15.54
CA VAL A 192 -9.71 9.74 14.98
C VAL A 192 -8.51 9.46 15.87
N GLU A 193 -7.41 9.00 15.28
CA GLU A 193 -6.13 8.80 15.96
C GLU A 193 -5.16 9.92 15.59
N ILE A 194 -4.38 10.37 16.56
CA ILE A 194 -3.29 11.32 16.35
C ILE A 194 -2.01 10.61 16.74
N PHE A 195 -1.25 10.19 15.74
CA PHE A 195 0.05 9.58 15.92
C PHE A 195 1.10 10.67 16.00
N VAL A 196 1.78 10.76 17.14
CA VAL A 196 2.83 11.73 17.41
C VAL A 196 4.16 10.99 17.45
N ARG A 197 5.06 11.33 16.53
CA ARG A 197 6.43 10.81 16.48
C ARG A 197 7.36 11.78 17.22
N THR A 198 8.07 11.29 18.22
CA THR A 198 9.05 11.99 19.07
C THR A 198 10.50 11.63 18.73
#